data_AF-A0A9P6SVA1-F1
#
_entry.id   AF-A0A9P6SVA1-F1
#
_cell.length_a   1.000
_cell.length_b   1.000
_cell.length_c   1.000
_cell.angle_alpha   90.00
_cell.angle_beta   90.00
_cell.angle_gamma   90.00
#
_symmetry.space_group_name_H-M   'P 1'
#
loop_
_entity.id
_entity.type
_entity.pdbx_description
1 polymer ?
#
loop_
_entity_poly.entity_id
_entity_poly.type
_entity_poly.pdbx_seq_one_letter_code
_entity_poly.pdbx_strand_id
1 'polypeptide(L)'
;MDPNLPVLLEISFGPQGGRMATEERMEYLRHSHLFECNCSACNDRYAEAVLKKIYKCPKNGSSCRPITEKDKTCPTCRVRIDIPARQKMHEMMVCLISDSHDPELAPSQRLKLLKTLESAQSRTFVDTSLLYGNTCDQLALAYAETGDLTQSIAMQVKEAMKQVQIAITLYKGHYGADSRHPDLLELYEMEKVLRPLV
;
A
#
# COMPACT_ATOMS: atom_id res chain seq x y z
N MET A 1 14.72 -17.21 -28.56
CA MET A 1 15.48 -16.44 -27.56
C MET A 1 16.91 -16.92 -27.63
N ASP A 2 17.86 -16.01 -27.84
CA ASP A 2 19.29 -16.34 -27.89
C ASP A 2 19.79 -16.57 -26.46
N PRO A 3 20.31 -17.76 -26.11
CA PRO A 3 20.80 -18.08 -24.77
C PRO A 3 22.07 -17.30 -24.37
N ASN A 4 22.67 -16.53 -25.29
CA ASN A 4 23.88 -15.75 -25.04
C ASN A 4 23.64 -14.25 -24.83
N LEU A 5 22.38 -13.81 -24.77
CA LEU A 5 22.11 -12.41 -24.43
C LEU A 5 22.44 -12.18 -22.96
N PRO A 6 23.29 -11.20 -22.61
CA PRO A 6 23.59 -10.89 -21.22
C PRO A 6 22.29 -10.54 -20.49
N VAL A 7 22.05 -11.21 -19.36
CA VAL A 7 20.93 -10.91 -18.49
C VAL A 7 21.19 -9.53 -17.90
N LEU A 8 20.40 -8.54 -18.33
CA LEU A 8 20.37 -7.24 -17.69
C LEU A 8 19.73 -7.43 -16.31
N LEU A 9 20.55 -7.28 -15.27
CA LEU A 9 20.08 -7.31 -13.89
C LEU A 9 19.90 -5.87 -13.41
N GLU A 10 18.65 -5.48 -13.15
CA GLU A 10 18.32 -4.18 -12.57
C GLU A 10 17.98 -4.34 -11.09
N ILE A 11 18.51 -3.44 -10.26
CA ILE A 11 18.23 -3.42 -8.81
C ILE A 11 17.70 -2.04 -8.41
N SER A 12 16.81 -2.00 -7.41
CA SER A 12 16.25 -0.75 -6.90
C SER A 12 17.17 -0.15 -5.84
N PHE A 13 17.61 1.09 -6.06
CA PHE A 13 18.42 1.86 -5.09
C PHE A 13 17.57 2.73 -4.15
N GLY A 14 16.28 2.91 -4.45
CA GLY A 14 15.39 3.79 -3.71
C GLY A 14 14.18 3.08 -3.10
N PRO A 15 13.34 3.82 -2.36
CA PRO A 15 12.06 3.34 -1.88
C PRO A 15 11.24 2.78 -3.05
N GLN A 16 10.61 1.62 -2.84
CA GLN A 16 9.79 0.98 -3.88
C GLN A 16 8.57 1.84 -4.23
N GLY A 17 8.12 1.77 -5.49
CA GLY A 17 6.81 2.26 -5.86
C GLY A 17 5.76 1.60 -4.99
N GLY A 18 4.88 2.39 -4.35
CA GLY A 18 4.02 1.87 -3.29
C GLY A 18 4.30 2.40 -1.88
N ARG A 19 5.49 2.99 -1.65
CA ARG A 19 5.90 3.50 -0.32
C ARG A 19 6.07 5.02 -0.26
N MET A 20 6.27 5.64 -1.41
CA MET A 20 6.59 7.05 -1.58
C MET A 20 6.05 7.48 -2.94
N ALA A 21 5.60 8.73 -3.13
CA ALA A 21 5.10 9.19 -4.43
C ALA A 21 6.22 9.23 -5.50
N THR A 22 5.90 9.14 -6.79
CA THR A 22 6.90 9.05 -7.87
C THR A 22 7.79 10.28 -7.87
N GLU A 23 7.20 11.45 -7.71
CA GLU A 23 7.93 12.71 -7.62
C GLU A 23 8.91 12.71 -6.43
N GLU A 24 8.45 12.27 -5.26
CA GLU A 24 9.30 12.14 -4.06
C GLU A 24 10.41 11.08 -4.25
N ARG A 25 10.12 9.94 -4.88
CA ARG A 25 11.11 8.89 -5.17
C ARG A 25 12.18 9.39 -6.13
N MET A 26 11.77 10.08 -7.21
CA MET A 26 12.68 10.65 -8.18
C MET A 26 13.56 11.73 -7.53
N GLU A 27 12.97 12.57 -6.68
CA GLU A 27 13.71 13.60 -5.93
C GLU A 27 14.69 12.99 -4.92
N TYR A 28 14.30 11.93 -4.21
CA TYR A 28 15.19 11.18 -3.33
C TYR A 28 16.38 10.60 -4.08
N LEU A 29 16.15 9.96 -5.24
CA LEU A 29 17.20 9.37 -6.07
C LEU A 29 18.11 10.45 -6.66
N ARG A 30 17.55 11.60 -7.07
CA ARG A 30 18.30 12.76 -7.54
C ARG A 30 19.24 13.29 -6.46
N HIS A 31 18.75 13.43 -5.22
CA HIS A 31 19.57 13.91 -4.10
C HIS A 31 20.59 12.89 -3.59
N SER A 32 20.19 11.62 -3.45
CA SER A 32 21.00 10.60 -2.77
C SER A 32 21.97 9.89 -3.71
N HIS A 33 21.62 9.81 -5.00
CA HIS A 33 22.36 9.03 -5.99
C HIS A 33 22.68 9.81 -7.27
N LEU A 34 22.30 11.09 -7.35
CA LEU A 34 22.67 12.01 -8.45
C LEU A 34 22.22 11.54 -9.84
N PHE A 35 21.11 10.81 -9.94
CA PHE A 35 20.51 10.41 -11.21
C PHE A 35 18.99 10.59 -11.22
N GLU A 36 18.40 10.66 -12.41
CA GLU A 36 16.96 10.70 -12.62
C GLU A 36 16.45 9.32 -13.08
N CYS A 37 15.50 8.76 -12.33
CA CYS A 37 14.99 7.42 -12.61
C CYS A 37 14.01 7.42 -13.79
N ASN A 38 14.33 6.63 -14.82
CA ASN A 38 13.49 6.45 -16.01
C ASN A 38 12.95 5.02 -16.12
N CYS A 39 12.80 4.30 -15.00
CA CYS A 39 12.22 2.96 -15.04
C CYS A 39 10.74 3.02 -15.41
N SER A 40 10.18 1.89 -15.87
CA SER A 40 8.78 1.78 -16.25
C SER A 40 7.83 2.27 -15.14
N ALA A 41 8.13 1.98 -13.87
CA ALA A 41 7.34 2.40 -12.73
C ALA A 41 7.37 3.93 -12.47
N CYS A 42 8.48 4.62 -12.75
CA CYS A 42 8.54 6.09 -12.62
C CYS A 42 7.94 6.80 -13.84
N ASN A 43 7.94 6.15 -15.00
CA ASN A 43 7.31 6.67 -16.22
C ASN A 43 5.80 6.41 -16.29
N ASP A 44 5.31 5.40 -15.56
CA ASP A 44 3.89 5.06 -15.51
C ASP A 44 3.12 5.96 -14.53
N ARG A 45 2.72 7.14 -15.03
CA ARG A 45 1.82 8.06 -14.31
C ARG A 45 0.45 7.44 -14.00
N TYR A 46 0.06 6.35 -14.70
CA TYR A 46 -1.19 5.66 -14.45
C TYR A 46 -1.10 4.73 -13.23
N ALA A 47 0.03 4.06 -12.99
CA ALA A 47 0.22 3.18 -11.83
C ALA A 47 -0.03 3.93 -10.50
N GLU A 48 0.45 5.17 -10.37
CA GLU A 48 0.16 6.01 -9.21
C GLU A 48 -1.25 6.60 -9.20
N ALA A 49 -1.80 6.90 -10.37
CA ALA A 49 -3.21 7.25 -10.49
C ALA A 49 -4.15 6.06 -10.23
N VAL A 50 -3.66 4.82 -10.15
CA VAL A 50 -4.41 3.63 -9.72
C VAL A 50 -4.26 3.41 -8.21
N LEU A 51 -3.22 3.96 -7.58
CA LEU A 51 -3.06 4.09 -6.13
C LEU A 51 -3.91 5.23 -5.53
N LYS A 52 -4.86 5.78 -6.32
CA LYS A 52 -5.96 6.64 -5.88
C LYS A 52 -6.57 6.11 -4.59
N LYS A 53 -7.13 7.00 -3.77
CA LYS A 53 -7.86 6.61 -2.57
C LYS A 53 -9.01 5.68 -2.97
N ILE A 54 -8.77 4.39 -2.79
CA ILE A 54 -9.73 3.34 -3.06
C ILE A 54 -10.30 2.92 -1.70
N TYR A 55 -11.62 2.97 -1.60
CA TYR A 55 -12.36 2.80 -0.37
C TYR A 55 -13.09 1.45 -0.34
N LYS A 56 -13.24 0.89 0.86
CA LYS A 56 -14.14 -0.23 1.13
C LYS A 56 -15.59 0.24 1.05
N CYS A 57 -16.51 -0.68 0.79
CA CYS A 57 -17.93 -0.40 0.89
C CYS A 57 -18.33 -0.19 2.36
N PRO A 58 -19.06 0.89 2.70
CA PRO A 58 -19.46 1.13 4.08
C PRO A 58 -20.42 0.07 4.63
N LYS A 59 -21.12 -0.67 3.76
CA LYS A 59 -22.07 -1.72 4.15
C LYS A 59 -21.44 -3.12 4.16
N ASN A 60 -20.68 -3.45 3.11
CA ASN A 60 -20.24 -4.83 2.85
C ASN A 60 -18.70 -4.98 2.85
N GLY A 61 -17.95 -3.94 3.23
CA GLY A 61 -16.49 -3.96 3.31
C GLY A 61 -15.82 -4.37 2.00
N SER A 62 -14.94 -5.37 2.09
CA SER A 62 -14.18 -5.94 0.97
C SER A 62 -14.99 -6.89 0.07
N SER A 63 -16.24 -7.22 0.42
CA SER A 63 -17.08 -8.10 -0.42
C SER A 63 -17.65 -7.37 -1.64
N CYS A 64 -17.53 -6.05 -1.69
CA CYS A 64 -17.93 -5.23 -2.82
C CYS A 64 -16.72 -4.81 -3.64
N ARG A 65 -16.96 -4.46 -4.91
CA ARG A 65 -15.95 -3.84 -5.74
C ARG A 65 -15.46 -2.55 -5.07
N PRO A 66 -14.15 -2.28 -5.15
CA PRO A 66 -13.57 -1.10 -4.53
C PRO A 66 -14.22 0.19 -5.04
N ILE A 67 -14.28 1.19 -4.18
CA ILE A 67 -14.96 2.46 -4.42
C ILE A 67 -13.90 3.55 -4.67
N THR A 68 -14.11 4.40 -5.66
CA THR A 68 -13.22 5.53 -5.96
C THR A 68 -13.70 6.82 -5.29
N GLU A 69 -12.87 7.88 -5.32
CA GLU A 69 -13.27 9.21 -4.83
C GLU A 69 -14.47 9.81 -5.58
N LYS A 70 -14.67 9.45 -6.85
CA LYS A 70 -15.74 10.00 -7.69
C LYS A 70 -17.08 9.31 -7.45
N ASP A 71 -17.06 8.13 -6.84
CA ASP A 71 -18.26 7.34 -6.62
C ASP A 71 -19.14 7.96 -5.52
N LYS A 72 -20.41 8.21 -5.86
CA LYS A 72 -21.44 8.64 -4.90
C LYS A 72 -22.23 7.46 -4.33
N THR A 73 -22.09 6.28 -4.94
CA THR A 73 -22.72 5.03 -4.52
C THR A 73 -21.76 3.86 -4.74
N CYS A 74 -21.87 2.81 -3.93
CA CYS A 74 -21.09 1.60 -4.15
C CYS A 74 -21.45 0.95 -5.50
N PRO A 75 -20.45 0.60 -6.35
CA PRO A 75 -20.70 0.04 -7.67
C PRO A 75 -21.34 -1.36 -7.62
N THR A 76 -21.21 -2.08 -6.50
CA THR A 76 -21.77 -3.43 -6.32
C THR A 76 -23.15 -3.40 -5.66
N CYS A 77 -23.25 -2.90 -4.43
CA CYS A 77 -24.49 -2.98 -3.64
C CYS A 77 -25.35 -1.71 -3.67
N ARG A 78 -24.94 -0.70 -4.45
CA ARG A 78 -25.66 0.57 -4.67
C ARG A 78 -25.94 1.41 -3.42
N VAL A 79 -25.37 1.06 -2.26
CA VAL A 79 -25.46 1.89 -1.04
C VAL A 79 -24.87 3.27 -1.30
N ARG A 80 -25.54 4.32 -0.79
CA ARG A 80 -25.02 5.69 -0.89
C ARG A 80 -23.76 5.84 -0.04
N ILE A 81 -22.84 6.64 -0.56
CA ILE A 81 -21.59 6.97 0.13
C ILE A 81 -21.79 8.29 0.85
N ASP A 82 -21.52 8.30 2.15
CA ASP A 82 -21.43 9.53 2.93
C ASP A 82 -20.09 10.21 2.66
N ILE A 83 -20.11 11.14 1.70
CA ILE A 83 -18.91 11.90 1.27
C ILE A 83 -18.40 12.79 2.41
N PRO A 84 -19.24 13.58 3.12
CA PRO A 84 -18.78 14.37 4.27
C PRO A 84 -18.13 13.52 5.37
N ALA A 85 -18.72 12.40 5.76
CA ALA A 85 -18.14 11.52 6.78
C ALA A 85 -16.78 10.95 6.34
N ARG A 86 -16.65 10.60 5.06
CA ARG A 86 -15.38 10.14 4.47
C ARG A 86 -14.31 11.24 4.50
N GLN A 87 -14.66 12.47 4.14
CA GLN A 87 -13.74 13.61 4.19
C GLN A 87 -13.26 13.87 5.61
N LYS A 88 -14.18 13.91 6.58
CA LYS A 88 -13.83 14.05 8.01
C LYS A 88 -12.91 12.94 8.51
N MET A 89 -13.15 11.69 8.08
CA MET A 89 -12.27 10.58 8.42
C MET A 89 -10.87 10.77 7.83
N HIS A 90 -10.77 11.27 6.60
CA HIS A 90 -9.49 11.56 5.95
C HIS A 90 -8.73 12.67 6.67
N GLU A 91 -9.39 13.76 7.05
CA GLU A 91 -8.81 14.84 7.85
C GLU A 91 -8.27 14.32 9.19
N MET A 92 -9.04 13.48 9.89
CA MET A 92 -8.61 12.83 11.12
C MET A 92 -7.36 11.96 10.90
N MET A 93 -7.30 11.19 9.81
CA MET A 93 -6.12 10.39 9.48
C MET A 93 -4.89 11.25 9.21
N VAL A 94 -5.04 12.39 8.53
CA VAL A 94 -3.94 13.33 8.29
C VAL A 94 -3.40 13.90 9.61
N CYS A 95 -4.29 14.27 10.54
CA CYS A 95 -3.87 14.70 11.88
C CYS A 95 -3.12 13.58 12.62
N LEU A 96 -3.66 12.34 12.63
CA LEU A 96 -3.01 11.20 13.28
C LEU A 96 -1.63 10.88 12.70
N ILE A 97 -1.47 10.99 11.38
CA ILE A 97 -0.17 10.87 10.71
C ILE A 97 0.76 11.97 11.21
N SER A 98 0.32 13.23 11.20
CA SER A 98 1.15 14.34 11.67
C SER A 98 1.60 14.14 13.12
N ASP A 99 0.66 13.79 14.01
CA ASP A 99 0.91 13.59 15.43
C ASP A 99 1.84 12.39 15.70
N SER A 100 1.76 11.33 14.89
CA SER A 100 2.63 10.15 15.07
C SER A 100 4.10 10.41 14.72
N HIS A 101 4.38 11.46 13.92
CA HIS A 101 5.74 11.84 13.53
C HIS A 101 6.38 12.86 14.49
N ASP A 102 5.69 13.29 15.55
CA ASP A 102 6.27 14.15 16.57
C ASP A 102 7.47 13.43 17.24
N PRO A 103 8.70 13.99 17.15
CA PRO A 103 9.90 13.38 17.72
C PRO A 103 9.87 13.31 19.25
N GLU A 104 9.16 14.24 19.91
CA GLU A 104 9.06 14.32 21.37
C GLU A 104 8.01 13.35 21.94
N LEU A 105 7.25 12.68 21.06
CA LEU A 105 6.19 11.77 21.46
C LEU A 105 6.75 10.50 22.10
N ALA A 106 6.28 10.19 23.32
CA ALA A 106 6.68 8.97 24.01
C ALA A 106 6.34 7.71 23.16
N PRO A 107 7.20 6.67 23.11
CA PRO A 107 6.98 5.50 22.27
C PRO A 107 5.62 4.81 22.47
N SER A 108 5.14 4.74 23.72
CA SER A 108 3.83 4.17 24.05
C SER A 108 2.66 4.98 23.48
N GLN A 109 2.78 6.32 23.46
CA GLN A 109 1.80 7.21 22.86
C GLN A 109 1.85 7.12 21.33
N ARG A 110 3.04 7.10 20.73
CA ARG A 110 3.23 6.89 19.29
C ARG A 110 2.57 5.58 18.83
N LEU A 111 2.84 4.49 19.54
CA LEU A 111 2.22 3.20 19.27
C LEU A 111 0.69 3.26 19.36
N LYS A 112 0.12 3.96 20.35
CA LYS A 112 -1.33 4.16 20.48
C LYS A 112 -1.93 4.94 19.31
N LEU A 113 -1.27 6.02 18.86
CA LEU A 113 -1.70 6.78 17.69
C LEU A 113 -1.66 5.93 16.43
N LEU A 114 -0.56 5.21 16.20
CA LEU A 114 -0.40 4.33 15.05
C LEU A 114 -1.45 3.21 15.00
N LYS A 115 -1.79 2.60 16.14
CA LYS A 115 -2.90 1.61 16.21
C LYS A 115 -4.24 2.24 15.88
N THR A 116 -4.48 3.48 16.34
CA THR A 116 -5.71 4.22 16.04
C THR A 116 -5.80 4.54 14.55
N LEU A 117 -4.69 4.98 13.96
CA LEU A 117 -4.56 5.26 12.54
C LEU A 117 -4.79 4.00 11.69
N GLU A 118 -4.14 2.89 12.01
CA GLU A 118 -4.31 1.59 11.33
C GLU A 118 -5.77 1.14 11.37
N SER A 119 -6.41 1.24 12.54
CA SER A 119 -7.83 0.87 12.70
C SER A 119 -8.76 1.75 11.86
N ALA A 120 -8.46 3.04 11.76
CA ALA A 120 -9.22 3.96 10.92
C ALA A 120 -9.02 3.67 9.42
N GLN A 121 -7.78 3.46 9.00
CA GLN A 121 -7.40 3.14 7.62
C GLN A 121 -7.99 1.80 7.16
N SER A 122 -7.87 0.73 7.96
CA SER A 122 -8.34 -0.61 7.61
C SER A 122 -9.86 -0.69 7.42
N ARG A 123 -10.62 0.15 8.13
CA ARG A 123 -12.09 0.30 7.93
C ARG A 123 -12.45 1.09 6.67
N THR A 124 -11.59 2.01 6.26
CA THR A 124 -11.91 3.02 5.25
C THR A 124 -11.40 2.61 3.88
N PHE A 125 -10.15 2.20 3.81
CA PHE A 125 -9.47 1.88 2.57
C PHE A 125 -9.51 0.39 2.31
N VAL A 126 -9.49 0.03 1.02
CA VAL A 126 -9.08 -1.32 0.66
C VAL A 126 -7.64 -1.54 1.08
N ASP A 127 -7.30 -2.80 1.31
CA ASP A 127 -6.00 -3.16 1.89
C ASP A 127 -4.85 -2.68 1.00
N THR A 128 -5.08 -2.42 -0.30
CA THR A 128 -4.12 -1.92 -1.29
C THR A 128 -3.78 -0.41 -1.20
N SER A 129 -4.29 0.35 -0.24
CA SER A 129 -4.00 1.79 -0.11
C SER A 129 -2.58 2.07 0.38
N LEU A 130 -1.80 2.91 -0.32
CA LEU A 130 -0.42 3.27 0.04
C LEU A 130 -0.25 3.65 1.51
N LEU A 131 -1.10 4.58 1.97
CA LEU A 131 -1.07 5.14 3.32
C LEU A 131 -1.17 4.07 4.40
N TYR A 132 -1.94 3.01 4.12
CA TYR A 132 -2.12 1.92 5.06
C TYR A 132 -0.83 1.12 5.30
N GLY A 133 0.02 1.01 4.29
CA GLY A 133 1.23 0.19 4.37
C GLY A 133 2.36 0.87 5.11
N ASN A 134 2.51 2.18 4.90
CA ASN A 134 3.42 2.99 5.71
C ASN A 134 3.03 2.91 7.20
N THR A 135 1.74 2.94 7.53
CA THR A 135 1.29 2.74 8.92
C THR A 135 1.62 1.34 9.44
N CYS A 136 1.51 0.28 8.63
CA CYS A 136 1.92 -1.07 9.04
C CYS A 136 3.43 -1.17 9.29
N ASP A 137 4.27 -0.58 8.43
CA ASP A 137 5.72 -0.51 8.62
C ASP A 137 6.08 0.23 9.92
N GLN A 138 5.47 1.39 10.18
CA GLN A 138 5.69 2.15 11.40
C GLN A 138 5.24 1.38 12.66
N LEU A 139 4.11 0.67 12.58
CA LEU A 139 3.68 -0.22 13.67
C LEU A 139 4.65 -1.37 13.88
N ALA A 140 5.16 -1.99 12.82
CA ALA A 140 6.14 -3.07 12.92
C ALA A 140 7.39 -2.62 13.66
N LEU A 141 7.90 -1.43 13.34
CA LEU A 141 9.04 -0.82 14.02
C LEU A 141 8.72 -0.50 15.49
N ALA A 142 7.60 0.17 15.75
CA ALA A 142 7.19 0.53 17.11
C ALA A 142 7.01 -0.72 18.01
N TYR A 143 6.46 -1.82 17.47
CA TYR A 143 6.39 -3.09 18.20
C TYR A 143 7.76 -3.70 18.46
N ALA A 144 8.67 -3.69 17.47
CA ALA A 144 10.03 -4.18 17.64
C ALA A 144 10.79 -3.40 18.73
N GLU A 145 10.65 -2.07 18.76
CA GLU A 145 11.25 -1.21 19.80
C GLU A 145 10.74 -1.55 21.21
N THR A 146 9.49 -1.98 21.33
CA THR A 146 8.90 -2.44 22.60
C THR A 146 9.21 -3.90 22.95
N GLY A 147 9.91 -4.63 22.07
CA GLY A 147 10.22 -6.05 22.23
C GLY A 147 9.08 -7.01 21.86
N ASP A 148 7.95 -6.51 21.35
CA ASP A 148 6.82 -7.33 20.88
C ASP A 148 7.05 -7.79 19.44
N LEU A 149 7.97 -8.75 19.27
CA LEU A 149 8.33 -9.28 17.95
C LEU A 149 7.17 -10.00 17.26
N THR A 150 6.24 -10.56 18.02
CA THR A 150 5.07 -11.25 17.46
C THR A 150 4.20 -10.27 16.69
N GLN A 151 3.86 -9.13 17.31
CA GLN A 151 3.10 -8.09 16.65
C GLN A 151 3.90 -7.41 15.54
N SER A 152 5.21 -7.24 15.72
CA SER A 152 6.08 -6.69 14.66
C SER A 152 6.04 -7.54 13.39
N ILE A 153 6.22 -8.86 13.52
CA ILE A 153 6.16 -9.80 12.40
C ILE A 153 4.75 -9.81 11.77
N ALA A 154 3.70 -9.82 12.59
CA ALA A 154 2.32 -9.80 12.09
C ALA A 154 2.06 -8.56 11.20
N MET A 155 2.57 -7.38 11.58
CA MET A 155 2.45 -6.17 10.76
C MET A 155 3.24 -6.27 9.45
N GLN A 156 4.45 -6.85 9.47
CA GLN A 156 5.24 -7.06 8.24
C GLN A 156 4.57 -8.05 7.28
N VAL A 157 4.01 -9.14 7.80
CA VAL A 157 3.27 -10.13 7.01
C VAL A 157 2.04 -9.48 6.37
N LYS A 158 1.32 -8.65 7.12
CA LYS A 158 0.16 -7.91 6.61
C LYS A 158 0.54 -6.97 5.47
N GLU A 159 1.66 -6.26 5.61
CA GLU A 159 2.18 -5.40 4.54
C GLU A 159 2.66 -6.20 3.32
N ALA A 160 3.38 -7.31 3.54
CA ALA A 160 3.83 -8.17 2.45
C ALA A 160 2.65 -8.71 1.64
N MET A 161 1.60 -9.19 2.31
CA MET A 161 0.36 -9.65 1.67
C MET A 161 -0.24 -8.57 0.78
N LYS A 162 -0.29 -7.34 1.28
CA LYS A 162 -0.82 -6.21 0.54
C LYS A 162 -0.02 -5.91 -0.72
N GLN A 163 1.31 -5.89 -0.63
CA GLN A 163 2.17 -5.62 -1.80
C GLN A 163 1.97 -6.69 -2.88
N VAL A 164 1.81 -7.95 -2.48
CA VAL A 164 1.45 -9.05 -3.39
C VAL A 164 0.10 -8.79 -4.06
N GLN A 165 -0.94 -8.40 -3.31
CA GLN A 165 -2.27 -8.13 -3.87
C GLN A 165 -2.29 -6.92 -4.82
N ILE A 166 -1.51 -5.87 -4.54
CA ILE A 166 -1.31 -4.74 -5.45
C ILE A 166 -0.68 -5.24 -6.75
N ALA A 167 0.43 -5.98 -6.65
CA ALA A 167 1.13 -6.51 -7.80
C ALA A 167 0.22 -7.41 -8.66
N ILE A 168 -0.53 -8.33 -8.05
CA ILE A 168 -1.53 -9.15 -8.76
C ILE A 168 -2.53 -8.27 -9.53
N THR A 169 -3.03 -7.21 -8.89
CA THR A 169 -4.02 -6.31 -9.49
C THR A 169 -3.44 -5.56 -10.69
N LEU A 170 -2.21 -5.04 -10.57
CA LEU A 170 -1.51 -4.34 -11.65
C LEU A 170 -1.20 -5.27 -12.82
N TYR A 171 -0.66 -6.46 -12.53
CA TYR A 171 -0.31 -7.45 -13.55
C TYR A 171 -1.55 -7.99 -14.28
N LYS A 172 -2.68 -8.20 -13.58
CA LYS A 172 -3.96 -8.53 -14.25
C LYS A 172 -4.43 -7.43 -15.18
N GLY A 173 -4.25 -6.17 -14.80
CA GLY A 173 -4.60 -5.03 -15.64
C GLY A 173 -3.74 -4.94 -16.90
N HIS A 174 -2.46 -5.27 -16.79
CA HIS A 174 -1.50 -5.21 -17.90
C HIS A 174 -1.59 -6.42 -18.84
N TYR A 175 -1.59 -7.63 -18.30
CA TYR A 175 -1.52 -8.88 -19.08
C TYR A 175 -2.89 -9.53 -19.33
N GLY A 176 -3.97 -9.04 -18.70
CA GLY A 176 -5.29 -9.64 -18.72
C GLY A 176 -5.53 -10.60 -17.55
N ALA A 177 -6.79 -10.69 -17.11
CA ALA A 177 -7.17 -11.42 -15.90
C ALA A 177 -6.87 -12.93 -15.93
N ASP A 178 -6.89 -13.53 -17.12
CA ASP A 178 -6.64 -14.96 -17.36
C ASP A 178 -5.20 -15.26 -17.80
N SER A 179 -4.30 -14.27 -17.70
CA SER A 179 -2.91 -14.42 -18.07
C SER A 179 -2.21 -15.49 -17.23
N ARG A 180 -1.35 -16.28 -17.88
CA ARG A 180 -0.43 -17.24 -17.24
C ARG A 180 1.01 -16.73 -17.25
N HIS A 181 1.19 -15.40 -17.21
CA HIS A 181 2.52 -14.81 -17.11
C HIS A 181 3.25 -15.36 -15.86
N PRO A 182 4.52 -15.79 -15.97
CA PRO A 182 5.27 -16.39 -14.85
C PRO A 182 5.22 -15.54 -13.58
N ASP A 183 5.47 -14.23 -13.70
CA ASP A 183 5.45 -13.30 -12.56
C ASP A 183 4.08 -13.24 -11.86
N LEU A 184 2.99 -13.30 -12.63
CA LEU A 184 1.64 -13.31 -12.06
C LEU A 184 1.35 -14.63 -11.32
N LEU A 185 1.88 -15.75 -11.82
CA LEU A 185 1.78 -17.05 -11.15
C LEU A 185 2.59 -17.07 -9.84
N GLU A 186 3.80 -16.52 -9.85
CA GLU A 186 4.63 -16.38 -8.65
C GLU A 186 3.93 -15.56 -7.58
N LEU A 187 3.33 -14.42 -7.95
CA LEU A 187 2.55 -13.60 -7.03
C LEU A 187 1.38 -14.36 -6.39
N TYR A 188 0.68 -15.24 -7.13
CA TYR A 188 -0.35 -16.08 -6.54
C TYR A 188 0.20 -17.11 -5.54
N GLU A 189 1.38 -17.67 -5.80
CA GLU A 189 2.03 -18.57 -4.84
C GLU A 189 2.46 -17.81 -3.57
N MET A 190 3.01 -16.60 -3.72
CA MET A 190 3.30 -15.74 -2.56
C MET A 190 2.02 -15.43 -1.76
N GLU A 191 0.90 -15.13 -2.43
CA GLU A 191 -0.38 -14.90 -1.76
C GLU A 191 -0.83 -16.15 -0.97
N LYS A 192 -0.70 -17.35 -1.54
CA LYS A 192 -1.05 -18.60 -0.84
C LYS A 192 -0.23 -18.82 0.43
N VAL A 193 1.06 -18.50 0.39
CA VAL A 193 1.98 -18.64 1.54
C VAL A 193 1.67 -17.62 2.62
N LEU A 194 1.40 -16.36 2.24
CA LEU A 194 1.17 -15.28 3.19
C LEU A 194 -0.23 -15.31 3.81
N ARG A 195 -1.25 -15.81 3.10
CA ARG A 195 -2.67 -15.76 3.52
C ARG A 195 -2.98 -16.43 4.86
N PRO A 196 -2.43 -17.60 5.22
CA PRO A 196 -2.69 -18.18 6.53
C PRO A 196 -1.98 -17.45 7.68
N LEU A 197 -1.10 -16.49 7.39
CA LEU A 197 -0.32 -15.74 8.38
C LEU A 197 -0.93 -14.36 8.70
N VAL A 198 -2.00 -13.95 7.99
CA VAL A 198 -2.75 -12.70 8.16
C VAL A 198 -4.07 -12.96 8.85
#